data_AF-A0A512C584-F1
#
_entry.id   AF-A0A512C584-F1
#
_cell.length_a   1.000
_cell.length_b   1.000
_cell.length_c   1.000
_cell.angle_alpha   90.00
_cell.angle_beta   90.00
_cell.angle_gamma   90.00
#
_symmetry.space_group_name_H-M   'P 1'
#
loop_
_entity.id
_entity.type
_entity.pdbx_description
1 polymer ?
#
loop_
_entity_poly.entity_id
_entity_poly.type
_entity_poly.pdbx_seq_one_letter_code
_entity_poly.pdbx_strand_id
1 'polypeptide(L)'
;MLGQARHASLGPTGSRTASAYIFGAICPAQGKGAGLVLPRCTTQAMNENLKEISQAVAPGAHAVLLLDRAGWHVSRKLKVPANITLLLPAKAPELNPVENIWQHIRENWLSNRIFTSYGDILDHCCAAWNKLTDQPWTIMSIGLREWAHQ
;
A
#
# COMPACT_ATOMS: atom_id res chain seq x y z
N MET A 1 -6.98 6.73 4.01
CA MET A 1 -6.39 5.78 4.97
C MET A 1 -5.39 4.95 4.20
N LEU A 2 -4.09 4.91 4.54
CA LEU A 2 -3.11 3.89 4.11
C LEU A 2 -1.66 4.39 4.13
N GLY A 3 -0.77 3.41 4.34
CA GLY A 3 0.56 3.27 3.74
C GLY A 3 1.30 2.14 4.45
N GLN A 4 1.64 1.06 3.76
CA GLN A 4 2.62 0.10 4.27
C GLN A 4 3.18 -0.75 3.14
N ALA A 5 4.48 -1.02 3.22
CA ALA A 5 5.21 -1.87 2.30
C ALA A 5 5.11 -3.34 2.74
N ARG A 6 4.83 -4.26 1.80
CA ARG A 6 4.77 -5.70 2.08
C ARG A 6 5.60 -6.53 1.11
N HIS A 7 6.30 -7.52 1.65
CA HIS A 7 7.38 -8.31 1.03
C HIS A 7 6.85 -9.56 0.31
N ALA A 8 7.25 -9.75 -0.96
CA ALA A 8 7.16 -11.03 -1.68
C ALA A 8 8.58 -11.56 -1.95
N SER A 9 8.86 -12.86 -1.83
CA SER A 9 10.22 -13.42 -2.01
C SER A 9 10.31 -14.67 -2.86
N LEU A 10 11.45 -14.85 -3.54
CA LEU A 10 11.84 -16.09 -4.22
C LEU A 10 11.87 -17.29 -3.25
N GLY A 11 11.46 -18.48 -3.74
CA GLY A 11 11.49 -19.75 -3.00
C GLY A 11 12.91 -20.32 -2.79
N PRO A 12 13.06 -21.43 -2.04
CA PRO A 12 14.34 -21.84 -1.49
C PRO A 12 15.21 -22.58 -2.52
N THR A 13 16.01 -21.84 -3.29
CA THR A 13 17.26 -22.37 -3.85
C THR A 13 18.36 -21.29 -3.80
N GLY A 14 19.39 -21.52 -2.97
CA GLY A 14 20.76 -21.01 -3.14
C GLY A 14 21.01 -19.51 -3.30
N SER A 15 21.05 -18.78 -2.17
CA SER A 15 21.65 -17.43 -1.98
C SER A 15 20.97 -16.23 -2.68
N ARG A 16 20.42 -15.33 -1.84
CA ARG A 16 19.64 -14.09 -2.07
C ARG A 16 18.15 -14.30 -2.32
N THR A 17 17.36 -14.11 -1.26
CA THR A 17 15.92 -13.83 -1.38
C THR A 17 15.74 -12.46 -2.06
N ALA A 18 15.37 -12.45 -3.35
CA ALA A 18 14.94 -11.22 -4.02
C ALA A 18 13.52 -10.89 -3.57
N SER A 19 13.22 -9.60 -3.39
CA SER A 19 11.89 -9.17 -2.96
C SER A 19 11.45 -7.82 -3.49
N ALA A 20 10.12 -7.65 -3.56
CA ALA A 20 9.48 -6.40 -3.91
C ALA A 20 8.49 -5.98 -2.83
N TYR A 21 8.18 -4.69 -2.83
CA TYR A 21 7.29 -4.03 -1.88
C TYR A 21 6.16 -3.33 -2.60
N ILE A 22 4.91 -3.68 -2.27
CA ILE A 22 3.75 -2.91 -2.70
C ILE A 22 3.55 -1.74 -1.73
N PHE A 23 3.61 -0.52 -2.25
CA PHE A 23 3.21 0.71 -1.56
C PHE A 23 1.86 1.13 -2.10
N GLY A 24 0.85 1.24 -1.25
CA GLY A 24 -0.50 1.56 -1.69
C GLY A 24 -1.17 2.57 -0.78
N ALA A 25 -2.13 3.31 -1.36
CA ALA A 25 -3.22 3.97 -0.65
C ALA A 25 -4.58 3.56 -1.22
N ILE A 26 -5.60 3.51 -0.37
CA ILE A 26 -7.00 3.31 -0.79
C ILE A 26 -7.89 4.40 -0.19
N CYS A 27 -8.97 4.70 -0.91
CA CYS A 27 -10.10 5.48 -0.44
C CYS A 27 -11.32 4.56 -0.41
N PRO A 28 -11.64 3.92 0.74
CA PRO A 28 -12.74 2.98 0.83
C PRO A 28 -14.07 3.60 0.43
N ALA A 29 -14.34 4.83 0.83
CA ALA A 29 -15.57 5.55 0.48
C ALA A 29 -15.78 5.71 -1.03
N GLN A 30 -14.71 5.68 -1.83
CA GLN A 30 -14.77 5.82 -3.29
C GLN A 30 -14.40 4.53 -4.04
N GLY A 31 -14.06 3.45 -3.34
CA GLY A 31 -13.55 2.22 -3.95
C GLY A 31 -12.27 2.41 -4.77
N LYS A 32 -11.45 3.44 -4.47
CA LYS A 32 -10.24 3.78 -5.24
C LYS A 32 -8.97 3.30 -4.56
N GLY A 33 -7.93 3.02 -5.36
CA GLY A 33 -6.57 2.81 -4.87
C GLY A 33 -5.52 3.47 -5.77
N ALA A 34 -4.38 3.84 -5.18
CA ALA A 34 -3.21 4.37 -5.87
C ALA A 34 -1.95 3.74 -5.26
N GLY A 35 -1.04 3.21 -6.07
CA GLY A 35 0.07 2.43 -5.53
C GLY A 35 1.19 2.12 -6.52
N LEU A 36 2.33 1.72 -5.98
CA LEU A 36 3.56 1.40 -6.70
C LEU A 36 4.16 0.11 -6.16
N VAL A 37 4.76 -0.70 -7.04
CA VAL A 37 5.60 -1.83 -6.66
C VAL A 37 7.06 -1.39 -6.76
N LEU A 38 7.79 -1.44 -5.65
CA LEU A 38 9.14 -0.90 -5.53
C LEU A 38 10.12 -1.92 -4.93
N PRO A 39 11.40 -1.90 -5.32
CA PRO A 39 12.39 -2.89 -4.89
C PRO A 39 12.78 -2.80 -3.42
N ARG A 40 12.58 -1.65 -2.77
CA ARG A 40 13.05 -1.41 -1.40
C ARG A 40 12.06 -0.58 -0.61
N CYS A 41 11.89 -0.93 0.65
CA CYS A 41 11.14 -0.13 1.59
C CYS A 41 12.01 1.01 2.14
N THR A 42 11.86 2.23 1.61
CA THR A 42 12.70 3.39 1.96
C THR A 42 11.88 4.68 2.03
N THR A 43 12.44 5.74 2.62
CA THR A 43 11.82 7.09 2.54
C THR A 43 11.69 7.59 1.10
N GLN A 44 12.64 7.25 0.21
CA GLN A 44 12.52 7.60 -1.21
C GLN A 44 11.31 6.93 -1.85
N ALA A 45 11.12 5.63 -1.61
CA ALA A 45 9.96 4.89 -2.07
C ALA A 45 8.64 5.48 -1.55
N MET A 46 8.62 5.90 -0.27
CA MET A 46 7.45 6.60 0.29
C MET A 46 7.18 7.94 -0.41
N ASN A 47 8.22 8.71 -0.76
CA ASN A 47 8.04 9.96 -1.51
C ASN A 47 7.47 9.73 -2.91
N GLU A 48 7.89 8.68 -3.61
CA GLU A 48 7.28 8.31 -4.90
C GLU A 48 5.82 7.90 -4.72
N ASN A 49 5.49 7.16 -3.66
CA ASN A 49 4.11 6.80 -3.37
C ASN A 49 3.24 8.02 -3.01
N LEU A 50 3.76 8.99 -2.25
CA LEU A 50 3.05 10.25 -1.98
C LEU A 50 2.75 11.03 -3.26
N LYS A 51 3.67 11.02 -4.23
CA LYS A 51 3.46 11.62 -5.55
C LYS A 51 2.35 10.90 -6.32
N GLU A 52 2.40 9.57 -6.36
CA GLU A 52 1.36 8.74 -7.00
C GLU A 52 -0.03 9.03 -6.40
N ILE A 53 -0.11 9.05 -5.06
CA ILE A 53 -1.36 9.35 -4.36
C ILE A 53 -1.85 10.76 -4.69
N SER A 54 -0.96 11.75 -4.66
CA SER A 54 -1.30 13.15 -4.93
C SER A 54 -1.89 13.34 -6.32
N GLN A 55 -1.41 12.59 -7.31
CA GLN A 55 -1.95 12.58 -8.68
C GLN A 55 -3.33 11.91 -8.76
N ALA A 56 -3.60 10.92 -7.92
CA ALA A 56 -4.89 10.22 -7.85
C ALA A 56 -5.97 11.00 -7.07
N VAL A 57 -5.59 12.02 -6.29
CA VAL A 57 -6.54 12.90 -5.60
C VAL A 57 -7.31 13.72 -6.63
N ALA A 58 -8.65 13.71 -6.53
CA ALA A 58 -9.50 14.46 -7.44
C ALA A 58 -9.19 15.98 -7.40
N PRO A 59 -9.31 16.71 -8.52
CA PRO A 59 -9.14 18.16 -8.53
C PRO A 59 -10.01 18.86 -7.47
N GLY A 60 -9.40 19.75 -6.68
CA GLY A 60 -10.09 20.45 -5.59
C GLY A 60 -10.29 19.64 -4.30
N ALA A 61 -9.91 18.36 -4.27
CA ALA A 61 -9.97 17.54 -3.07
C ALA A 61 -8.64 17.56 -2.29
N HIS A 62 -8.72 17.20 -1.00
CA HIS A 62 -7.57 17.06 -0.11
C HIS A 62 -7.58 15.67 0.53
N ALA A 63 -6.45 14.95 0.45
CA ALA A 63 -6.34 13.62 1.01
C ALA A 63 -5.78 13.64 2.44
N VAL A 64 -6.45 12.93 3.35
CA VAL A 64 -5.92 12.62 4.68
C VAL A 64 -5.44 11.17 4.70
N LEU A 65 -4.13 10.99 4.83
CA LEU A 65 -3.49 9.68 4.86
C LEU A 65 -3.22 9.24 6.30
N LEU A 66 -3.95 8.21 6.72
CA LEU A 66 -3.66 7.50 7.96
C LEU A 66 -2.48 6.56 7.76
N LEU A 67 -1.41 6.75 8.52
CA LEU A 67 -0.18 5.97 8.44
C LEU A 67 0.17 5.35 9.80
N ASP A 68 0.87 4.21 9.81
CA ASP A 68 1.53 3.74 11.03
C ASP A 68 2.82 4.54 11.29
N ARG A 69 3.46 4.31 12.44
CA ARG A 69 4.71 5.01 12.83
C ARG A 69 5.99 4.31 12.33
N ALA A 70 5.95 3.58 11.22
CA ALA A 70 7.16 3.02 10.62
C ALA A 70 8.17 4.13 10.29
N GLY A 71 9.47 3.82 10.36
CA GLY A 71 10.54 4.84 10.25
C GLY A 71 10.47 5.68 8.97
N TRP A 72 10.00 5.10 7.85
CA TRP A 72 9.82 5.82 6.60
C TRP A 72 8.55 6.70 6.56
N HIS A 73 7.54 6.45 7.40
CA HIS A 73 6.33 7.31 7.53
C HIS A 73 6.55 8.52 8.44
N VAL A 74 7.51 8.46 9.37
CA VAL A 74 7.83 9.55 10.32
C VAL A 74 9.11 10.30 9.95
N SER A 75 9.68 10.00 8.79
CA SER A 75 10.95 10.58 8.35
C SER A 75 10.79 12.07 8.05
N ARG A 76 11.68 12.90 8.60
CA ARG A 76 11.76 14.34 8.27
C ARG A 76 12.16 14.62 6.81
N LYS A 77 12.56 13.59 6.06
CA LYS A 77 12.90 13.68 4.62
C LYS A 77 11.69 13.42 3.70
N LEU A 78 10.49 13.27 4.26
CA LEU A 78 9.28 13.15 3.48
C LEU A 78 8.95 14.48 2.78
N LYS A 79 8.64 14.38 1.49
CA LYS A 79 8.17 15.49 0.66
C LYS A 79 6.66 15.33 0.51
N VAL A 80 5.90 15.85 1.48
CA VAL A 80 4.44 15.76 1.50
C VAL A 80 3.85 16.77 0.50
N PRO A 81 3.10 16.32 -0.52
CA PRO A 81 2.41 17.22 -1.45
C PRO A 81 1.38 18.10 -0.75
N ALA A 82 1.12 19.29 -1.30
CA ALA A 82 0.25 20.30 -0.66
C ALA A 82 -1.20 19.84 -0.47
N ASN A 83 -1.68 18.90 -1.30
CA ASN A 83 -3.03 18.31 -1.23
C ASN A 83 -3.10 17.05 -0.35
N ILE A 84 -2.10 16.82 0.51
CA ILE A 84 -2.03 15.66 1.41
C ILE A 84 -1.72 16.10 2.84
N THR A 85 -2.46 15.56 3.80
CA THR A 85 -2.12 15.60 5.24
C THR A 85 -1.84 14.19 5.73
N LEU A 86 -0.74 14.01 6.47
CA LEU A 86 -0.40 12.74 7.13
C LEU A 86 -0.96 12.75 8.56
N LEU A 87 -1.74 11.73 8.90
CA LEU A 87 -2.28 11.49 10.24
C LEU A 87 -1.66 10.20 10.81
N LEU A 88 -1.00 10.34 11.97
CA LEU A 88 -0.30 9.25 12.65
C LEU A 88 -0.98 8.95 13.99
N PRO A 89 -1.99 8.07 14.04
CA PRO A 89 -2.71 7.78 15.26
C PRO A 89 -1.78 7.19 16.33
N ALA A 90 -2.24 7.21 17.58
CA ALA A 90 -1.59 6.46 18.65
C ALA A 90 -1.46 4.98 18.25
N LYS A 91 -0.39 4.32 18.69
CA LYS A 91 0.07 3.02 18.17
C LYS A 91 -0.99 1.92 18.41
N ALA A 92 -1.84 1.71 17.41
CA ALA A 92 -2.90 0.69 17.40
C ALA A 92 -2.99 0.05 16.00
N PRO A 93 -2.03 -0.82 15.63
CA PRO A 93 -1.97 -1.45 14.30
C PRO A 93 -3.24 -2.25 13.94
N GLU A 94 -3.93 -2.79 14.94
CA GLU A 94 -5.25 -3.45 14.82
C GLU A 94 -6.36 -2.55 14.26
N LEU A 95 -6.17 -1.22 14.30
CA LEU A 95 -7.11 -0.26 13.74
C LEU A 95 -6.80 0.13 12.29
N ASN A 96 -5.70 -0.32 11.68
CA ASN A 96 -5.40 0.07 10.30
C ASN A 96 -6.10 -0.87 9.30
N PRO A 97 -7.22 -0.49 8.65
CA PRO A 97 -7.97 -1.38 7.76
C PRO A 97 -7.19 -1.78 6.51
N VAL A 98 -6.05 -1.15 6.26
CA VAL A 98 -5.13 -1.65 5.24
C VAL A 98 -4.64 -3.06 5.53
N GLU A 99 -4.55 -3.48 6.80
CA GLU A 99 -4.10 -4.84 7.10
C GLU A 99 -5.06 -5.87 6.52
N ASN A 100 -6.37 -5.59 6.47
CA ASN A 100 -7.34 -6.47 5.81
C ASN A 100 -7.13 -6.52 4.29
N ILE A 101 -6.76 -5.40 3.67
CA ILE A 101 -6.43 -5.33 2.24
C ILE A 101 -5.18 -6.18 1.97
N TRP A 102 -4.15 -6.03 2.80
CA TRP A 102 -2.92 -6.81 2.67
C TRP A 102 -3.13 -8.29 2.92
N GLN A 103 -3.97 -8.66 3.90
CA GLN A 103 -4.38 -10.04 4.11
C GLN A 103 -5.12 -10.57 2.89
N HIS A 104 -6.11 -9.84 2.38
CA HIS A 104 -6.87 -10.24 1.19
C HIS A 104 -5.97 -10.50 -0.02
N ILE A 105 -5.10 -9.54 -0.38
CA ILE A 105 -4.17 -9.69 -1.50
C ILE A 105 -3.26 -10.91 -1.31
N ARG A 106 -2.73 -11.09 -0.09
CA ARG A 106 -1.80 -12.17 0.22
C ARG A 106 -2.50 -13.52 0.08
N GLU A 107 -3.58 -13.73 0.83
CA GLU A 107 -4.28 -15.01 0.91
C GLU A 107 -4.85 -15.45 -0.44
N ASN A 108 -5.33 -14.49 -1.23
CA ASN A 108 -6.00 -14.82 -2.49
C ASN A 108 -5.05 -14.90 -3.67
N TRP A 109 -4.00 -14.07 -3.72
CA TRP A 109 -3.22 -13.89 -4.96
C TRP A 109 -1.71 -14.10 -4.82
N LEU A 110 -1.09 -13.86 -3.66
CA LEU A 110 0.38 -13.91 -3.54
C LEU A 110 0.93 -15.06 -2.66
N SER A 111 0.11 -15.66 -1.80
CA SER A 111 0.48 -16.81 -0.96
C SER A 111 0.74 -18.07 -1.78
N ASN A 112 1.58 -18.97 -1.24
CA ASN A 112 1.85 -20.31 -1.78
C ASN A 112 2.32 -20.33 -3.25
N ARG A 113 3.01 -19.27 -3.69
CA ARG A 113 3.62 -19.18 -5.03
C ARG A 113 5.13 -19.33 -4.98
N ILE A 114 5.67 -19.97 -6.00
CA ILE A 114 7.10 -19.98 -6.29
C ILE A 114 7.34 -19.02 -7.45
N PHE A 115 8.10 -17.97 -7.20
CA PHE A 115 8.49 -17.01 -8.22
C PHE A 115 9.78 -17.48 -8.89
N THR A 116 9.82 -17.38 -10.22
CA THR A 116 10.91 -17.87 -11.07
C THR A 116 12.01 -16.83 -11.28
N SER A 117 11.69 -15.55 -11.13
CA SER A 117 12.64 -14.44 -11.29
C SER A 117 12.17 -13.20 -10.51
N TYR A 118 13.02 -12.16 -10.47
CA TYR A 118 12.61 -10.89 -9.89
C TYR A 118 11.52 -10.18 -10.71
N GLY A 119 11.57 -10.27 -12.05
CA GLY A 119 10.52 -9.76 -12.92
C GLY A 119 9.17 -10.42 -12.63
N ASP A 120 9.19 -11.74 -12.42
CA ASP A 120 8.00 -12.52 -12.06
C ASP A 120 7.38 -12.06 -10.72
N ILE A 121 8.20 -11.67 -9.74
CA ILE A 121 7.71 -11.04 -8.49
C ILE A 121 7.01 -9.72 -8.79
N LEU A 122 7.63 -8.86 -9.60
CA LEU A 122 7.07 -7.54 -9.95
C LEU A 122 5.74 -7.70 -10.68
N ASP A 123 5.69 -8.56 -11.69
CA ASP A 123 4.49 -8.79 -12.50
C ASP A 123 3.33 -9.28 -11.64
N HIS A 124 3.57 -10.24 -10.75
CA HIS A 124 2.55 -10.74 -9.84
C HIS A 124 2.10 -9.69 -8.81
N CYS A 125 3.02 -8.90 -8.25
CA CYS A 125 2.68 -7.81 -7.34
C CYS A 125 1.85 -6.72 -8.03
N CYS A 126 2.23 -6.33 -9.25
CA CYS A 126 1.50 -5.37 -10.07
C CYS A 126 0.12 -5.90 -10.45
N ALA A 127 0.03 -7.15 -10.91
CA ALA A 127 -1.23 -7.79 -11.25
C ALA A 127 -2.16 -7.89 -10.04
N ALA A 128 -1.62 -8.23 -8.87
CA ALA A 128 -2.38 -8.29 -7.62
C ALA A 128 -2.92 -6.90 -7.22
N TRP A 129 -2.09 -5.85 -7.27
CA TRP A 129 -2.54 -4.49 -6.97
C TRP A 129 -3.59 -3.99 -7.97
N ASN A 130 -3.34 -4.16 -9.27
CA ASN A 130 -4.26 -3.73 -10.32
C ASN A 130 -5.60 -4.47 -10.22
N LYS A 131 -5.57 -5.77 -9.92
CA LYS A 131 -6.79 -6.56 -9.70
C LYS A 131 -7.60 -6.06 -8.50
N LEU A 132 -6.94 -5.58 -7.43
CA LEU A 132 -7.65 -4.93 -6.33
C LEU A 132 -8.32 -3.63 -6.79
N THR A 133 -7.61 -2.77 -7.53
CA THR A 133 -8.14 -1.48 -7.99
C THR A 133 -9.25 -1.62 -9.02
N ASP A 134 -9.27 -2.72 -9.78
CA ASP A 134 -10.36 -3.07 -10.70
C ASP A 134 -11.61 -3.63 -9.96
N GLN A 135 -11.52 -3.85 -8.65
CA GLN A 135 -12.59 -4.34 -7.79
C GLN A 135 -12.98 -3.32 -6.72
N PRO A 136 -13.62 -2.20 -7.09
CA PRO A 136 -13.95 -1.12 -6.15
C PRO A 136 -14.81 -1.59 -4.97
N TRP A 137 -15.74 -2.53 -5.21
CA TRP A 137 -16.59 -3.13 -4.18
C TRP A 137 -15.78 -3.91 -3.13
N THR A 138 -14.67 -4.54 -3.54
CA THR A 138 -13.75 -5.22 -2.62
C THR A 138 -13.07 -4.18 -1.73
N ILE A 139 -12.55 -3.09 -2.31
CA ILE A 139 -11.94 -1.98 -1.56
C ILE A 139 -12.92 -1.37 -0.56
N MET A 140 -14.17 -1.16 -0.97
CA MET A 140 -15.23 -0.65 -0.10
C MET A 140 -15.50 -1.61 1.05
N SER A 141 -15.79 -2.88 0.75
CA SER A 141 -16.24 -3.86 1.74
C SER A 141 -15.18 -4.18 2.80
N ILE A 142 -13.90 -4.31 2.43
CA ILE A 142 -12.85 -4.67 3.38
C ILE A 142 -12.15 -3.44 4.01
N GLY A 143 -12.19 -2.30 3.32
CA GLY A 143 -11.52 -1.08 3.72
C GLY A 143 -12.35 -0.11 4.58
N LEU A 144 -13.69 -0.18 4.52
CA LEU A 144 -14.56 0.70 5.30
C LEU A 144 -14.45 0.41 6.81
N ARG A 145 -14.49 1.47 7.60
CA ARG A 145 -14.52 1.42 9.07
C ARG A 145 -15.49 2.48 9.57
N GLU A 146 -16.47 2.07 10.37
CA GLU A 146 -17.51 2.98 10.88
C GLU A 146 -16.93 4.15 11.66
N TRP A 147 -15.89 3.92 12.48
CA TRP A 147 -15.26 4.96 13.29
C TRP A 147 -14.52 6.03 12.45
N ALA A 148 -14.15 5.75 11.20
CA ALA A 148 -13.50 6.74 10.34
C ALA A 148 -14.52 7.73 9.73
N HIS A 149 -15.81 7.54 9.98
CA HIS A 149 -16.92 8.33 9.47
C HIS A 149 -17.80 8.92 10.58
N GLN A 150 -17.38 8.82 11.85
CA GLN A 150 -17.98 9.51 13.00
C GLN A 150 -17.28 10.85 13.24
#